data_AF-A0A6G6TLD5-F1
#
_entry.id   AF-A0A6G6TLD5-F1
#
_cell.length_a   1.000
_cell.length_b   1.000
_cell.length_c   1.000
_cell.angle_alpha   90.00
_cell.angle_beta   90.00
_cell.angle_gamma   90.00
#
_symmetry.space_group_name_H-M   'P 1'
#
loop_
_entity.id
_entity.type
_entity.pdbx_description
1 polymer ?
#
loop_
_entity_poly.entity_id
_entity_poly.type
_entity_poly.pdbx_seq_one_letter_code
_entity_poly.pdbx_strand_id
1 'polypeptide(L)'
;MEKRSCHLPLEVSCVACHYFVFKDKDEAFFEICPVCGWQNDGTKEGQYSGCNHSTLEDYRNTESFKESCLQSATFYMKSPY
;
A
#
# COMPACT_ATOMS: atom_id res chain seq x y z
N MET A 1 17.27 -2.42 25.65
CA MET A 1 16.23 -2.63 24.62
C MET A 1 16.50 -1.63 23.51
N GLU A 2 17.18 -2.06 22.45
CA GLU A 2 17.48 -1.20 21.30
C GLU A 2 16.15 -0.79 20.65
N LYS A 3 15.89 0.51 20.65
CA LYS A 3 14.88 1.09 19.77
C LYS A 3 15.42 0.91 18.36
N ARG A 4 15.04 -0.18 17.68
CA ARG A 4 15.26 -0.31 16.24
C ARG A 4 14.49 0.83 15.59
N SER A 5 15.18 1.95 15.35
CA SER A 5 14.66 3.00 14.49
C SER A 5 14.61 2.39 13.09
N CYS A 6 13.46 1.83 12.73
CA CYS A 6 13.19 1.22 11.43
C CYS A 6 13.02 2.26 10.31
N HIS A 7 13.68 3.42 10.42
CA HIS A 7 13.66 4.47 9.40
C HIS A 7 14.66 4.16 8.27
N LEU A 8 14.54 2.97 7.67
CA LEU A 8 14.97 2.88 6.27
C LEU A 8 14.02 3.78 5.46
N PRO A 9 14.53 4.62 4.55
CA PRO A 9 13.66 5.44 3.72
C PRO A 9 12.74 4.52 2.92
N LEU A 10 11.43 4.67 3.10
CA LEU A 10 10.44 4.01 2.27
C LEU A 10 10.34 4.82 0.98
N GLU A 11 10.68 4.21 -0.15
CA GLU A 11 10.81 4.91 -1.44
C GLU A 11 9.74 4.45 -2.45
N VAL A 12 9.07 3.32 -2.20
CA VAL A 12 8.06 2.77 -3.08
C VAL A 12 6.67 2.91 -2.46
N SER A 13 5.76 3.52 -3.22
CA SER A 13 4.38 3.72 -2.83
C SER A 13 3.49 2.55 -3.24
N CYS A 14 2.50 2.25 -2.40
CA CYS A 14 1.47 1.28 -2.75
C CYS A 14 0.60 1.80 -3.91
N VAL A 15 0.37 0.96 -4.92
CA VAL A 15 -0.48 1.31 -6.07
C VAL A 15 -1.94 1.58 -5.72
N ALA A 16 -2.43 1.14 -4.57
CA ALA A 16 -3.81 1.36 -4.14
C ALA A 16 -3.98 2.66 -3.35
N CYS A 17 -3.18 2.86 -2.30
CA CYS A 17 -3.35 4.00 -1.39
C CYS A 17 -2.32 5.12 -1.55
N HIS A 18 -1.28 4.89 -2.37
CA HIS A 18 -0.20 5.84 -2.67
C HIS A 18 0.68 6.24 -1.47
N TYR A 19 0.59 5.57 -0.33
CA TYR A 19 1.54 5.78 0.77
C TYR A 19 2.88 5.10 0.49
N PHE A 20 3.99 5.74 0.83
CA PHE A 20 5.33 5.14 0.82
C PHE A 20 5.42 4.10 1.94
N VAL A 21 5.48 2.83 1.56
CA VAL A 21 5.36 1.70 2.50
C VAL A 21 6.42 0.62 2.30
N PHE A 22 7.16 0.64 1.19
CA PHE A 22 8.21 -0.33 0.88
C PHE A 22 9.53 0.37 0.60
N LYS A 23 10.63 -0.34 0.84
CA LYS A 23 11.99 0.17 0.67
C LYS A 23 12.37 0.25 -0.81
N ASP A 24 12.09 -0.80 -1.57
CA ASP A 24 12.38 -0.88 -3.00
C ASP A 24 11.32 -1.70 -3.75
N LYS A 25 11.44 -1.77 -5.08
CA LYS A 25 10.44 -2.41 -5.95
C LYS A 25 10.46 -3.93 -5.87
N ASP A 26 11.61 -4.52 -5.55
CA ASP A 26 11.76 -5.96 -5.48
C ASP A 26 11.13 -6.47 -4.16
N GLU A 27 11.36 -5.75 -3.06
CA GLU A 27 10.66 -5.98 -1.79
C GLU A 27 9.16 -5.68 -1.88
N ALA A 28 8.73 -4.73 -2.70
CA ALA A 28 7.31 -4.39 -2.83
C ALA A 28 6.47 -5.43 -3.61
N PHE A 29 7.10 -6.34 -4.34
CA PHE A 29 6.41 -7.31 -5.19
C PHE A 29 5.92 -8.49 -4.35
N PHE A 30 4.64 -8.86 -4.51
CA PHE A 30 3.90 -9.83 -3.69
C PHE A 30 3.61 -9.44 -2.24
N GLU A 31 4.12 -8.31 -1.75
CA GLU A 31 3.85 -7.82 -0.41
C GLU A 31 2.47 -7.18 -0.25
N ILE A 32 1.96 -7.24 0.98
CA ILE A 32 0.69 -6.66 1.39
C ILE A 32 0.95 -5.27 1.97
N CYS A 33 0.29 -4.25 1.42
CA CYS A 33 0.42 -2.89 1.93
C CYS A 33 -0.06 -2.79 3.39
N PRO A 34 0.78 -2.33 4.33
CA PRO A 34 0.40 -2.22 5.74
C PRO A 34 -0.61 -1.09 6.02
N VAL A 35 -0.84 -0.20 5.05
CA VAL A 35 -1.79 0.92 5.18
C VAL A 35 -3.19 0.54 4.74
N CYS A 36 -3.32 -0.06 3.56
CA CYS A 36 -4.65 -0.34 2.99
C CYS A 36 -4.99 -1.83 2.96
N GLY A 37 -3.99 -2.72 2.94
CA GLY A 37 -4.18 -4.17 2.81
C GLY A 37 -4.13 -4.69 1.38
N TRP A 38 -3.87 -3.84 0.37
CA TRP A 38 -3.73 -4.29 -1.02
C TRP A 38 -2.45 -5.10 -1.21
N GLN A 39 -2.57 -6.31 -1.73
CA GLN A 39 -1.42 -7.13 -2.13
C GLN A 39 -0.96 -6.74 -3.54
N ASN A 40 0.32 -6.45 -3.71
CA ASN A 40 0.90 -6.18 -5.02
C ASN A 40 1.16 -7.50 -5.78
N ASP A 41 0.21 -7.95 -6.59
CA ASP A 41 0.33 -9.16 -7.41
C ASP A 41 0.79 -8.87 -8.86
N GLY A 42 1.25 -7.64 -9.13
CA GLY A 42 1.67 -7.21 -10.47
C GLY A 42 0.54 -6.89 -11.44
N THR A 43 -0.72 -6.92 -11.00
CA THR A 43 -1.85 -6.47 -11.83
C THR A 43 -1.78 -4.98 -12.13
N LYS A 44 -2.16 -4.61 -13.34
CA LYS A 44 -2.19 -3.22 -13.80
C LYS A 44 -3.54 -2.57 -13.50
N GLU A 45 -3.58 -1.25 -13.54
CA GLU A 45 -4.82 -0.49 -13.40
C GLU A 45 -5.90 -0.96 -14.39
N GLY A 46 -7.13 -1.11 -13.90
CA GLY A 46 -8.26 -1.66 -14.65
C GLY A 46 -8.26 -3.20 -14.80
N GLN A 47 -7.19 -3.89 -14.41
CA GLN A 47 -7.19 -5.36 -14.37
C GLN A 47 -7.76 -5.87 -13.04
N TYR A 48 -8.45 -7.01 -13.11
CA TYR A 48 -8.89 -7.72 -11.91
C TYR A 48 -7.69 -8.40 -11.23
N SER A 49 -7.52 -8.14 -9.93
CA SER A 49 -6.50 -8.80 -9.13
C SER A 49 -7.03 -10.10 -8.55
N GLY A 50 -6.30 -11.19 -8.82
CA GLY A 50 -6.61 -12.50 -8.27
C GLY A 50 -6.38 -12.56 -6.77
N CYS A 51 -5.32 -11.93 -6.25
CA CYS A 51 -5.03 -11.94 -4.81
C CYS A 51 -6.00 -11.08 -4.00
N ASN A 52 -6.45 -9.95 -4.56
CA ASN A 52 -7.35 -9.01 -3.86
C ASN A 52 -8.83 -9.28 -4.14
N HIS A 53 -9.15 -10.21 -5.05
CA HIS A 53 -10.50 -10.51 -5.53
C HIS A 53 -11.29 -9.27 -5.99
N SER A 54 -10.60 -8.28 -6.54
CA SER A 54 -11.18 -6.98 -6.88
C SER A 54 -10.36 -6.27 -7.95
N THR A 55 -10.95 -5.27 -8.62
CA THR A 55 -10.17 -4.27 -9.36
C THR A 55 -9.62 -3.24 -8.38
N LEU A 56 -8.57 -2.50 -8.77
CA LEU A 56 -8.08 -1.38 -7.95
C LEU A 56 -9.17 -0.32 -7.70
N GLU A 57 -10.02 -0.07 -8.69
CA GLU A 57 -11.11 0.90 -8.59
C GLU A 57 -12.16 0.46 -7.56
N ASP A 58 -12.67 -0.77 -7.69
CA ASP A 58 -13.66 -1.32 -6.76
C ASP A 58 -13.13 -1.34 -5.34
N TYR A 59 -11.88 -1.74 -5.15
CA TYR A 59 -11.23 -1.81 -3.85
C TYR A 59 -11.12 -0.45 -3.16
N ARG A 60 -10.72 0.60 -3.89
CA ARG A 60 -10.64 1.98 -3.36
C ARG A 60 -12.00 2.53 -2.94
N ASN A 61 -13.09 2.02 -3.49
CA ASN A 61 -14.44 2.46 -3.17
C ASN A 61 -15.02 1.81 -1.90
N THR A 62 -14.37 0.78 -1.35
CA THR A 62 -14.79 0.11 -0.11
C THR A 62 -14.63 1.01 1.12
N GLU A 63 -15.48 0.82 2.14
CA GLU A 63 -15.38 1.57 3.40
C GLU A 63 -14.13 1.19 4.19
N SER A 64 -13.77 -0.09 4.22
CA SER A 64 -12.56 -0.58 4.91
C SER A 64 -11.29 0.07 4.36
N PHE A 65 -11.19 0.28 3.05
CA PHE A 65 -10.07 1.01 2.43
C PHE A 65 -9.99 2.44 2.95
N LYS A 66 -11.12 3.17 2.94
CA LYS A 66 -11.20 4.58 3.36
C LYS A 66 -10.81 4.73 4.83
N GLU A 67 -11.36 3.87 5.70
CA GLU A 67 -11.07 3.86 7.14
C GLU A 67 -9.58 3.59 7.42
N SER A 68 -9.00 2.58 6.77
CA SER A 68 -7.59 2.21 6.97
C SER A 68 -6.64 3.33 6.52
N CYS A 69 -6.94 4.01 5.41
CA CYS A 69 -6.17 5.16 4.95
C CYS A 69 -6.27 6.35 5.91
N LEU A 70 -7.46 6.62 6.47
CA LEU A 70 -7.65 7.71 7.44
C LEU A 70 -6.85 7.49 8.72
N GLN A 71 -6.85 6.26 9.25
CA GLN A 71 -6.12 5.90 10.47
C GLN A 71 -4.60 5.96 10.29
N SER A 72 -4.11 5.63 9.09
CA SER A 72 -2.68 5.53 8.79
C SER A 72 -2.04 6.87 8.38
N ALA A 73 -2.84 7.92 8.14
CA ALA A 73 -2.37 9.20 7.64
C ALA A 73 -1.37 9.94 8.55
N THR A 74 -1.30 9.57 9.83
CA THR A 74 -0.34 10.13 10.80
C THR A 74 1.00 9.40 10.85
N PHE A 75 1.10 8.21 10.25
CA PHE A 75 2.28 7.34 10.32
C PHE A 75 3.05 7.26 9.00
N TYR A 76 2.37 7.43 7.87
CA TYR A 76 2.97 7.27 6.54
C TYR A 76 2.84 8.54 5.72
N MET A 77 3.85 8.81 4.89
CA MET A 77 3.80 9.89 3.91
C MET A 77 3.15 9.41 2.62
N LYS A 78 2.30 10.24 2.04
CA LYS A 78 1.64 9.97 0.76
C LYS A 78 2.50 10.46 -0.39
N SER A 79 2.55 9.70 -1.49
CA SER A 79 3.14 10.12 -2.74
C SER A 79 2.43 11.38 -3.24
N PRO A 80 3.17 12.42 -3.65
CA PRO A 80 2.59 13.61 -4.27
C PRO A 80 2.16 13.38 -5.74
N TYR A 81 2.50 12.22 -6.30
CA TYR A 81 2.19 11.78 -7.66
C TYR A 81 1.32 10.52 -7.64
#